data_AF-A0A9N9Z3B2-F1
#
_entry.id   AF-A0A9N9Z3B2-F1
#
_cell.length_a   1.000
_cell.length_b   1.000
_cell.length_c   1.000
_cell.angle_alpha   90.00
_cell.angle_beta   90.00
_cell.angle_gamma   90.00
#
_symmetry.space_group_name_H-M   'P 1'
#
loop_
_entity.id
_entity.type
_entity.pdbx_description
1 polymer ?
#
loop_
_entity_poly.entity_id
_entity_poly.type
_entity_poly.pdbx_seq_one_letter_code
_entity_poly.pdbx_strand_id
1 'polypeptide(L)'
;MAPAEESKPVDPVTEQTDAQLKGKQPAVESESEEEDDHAPDTAEAAPGASSSSGKKKKKSKRKKAKELLTGKSGDQEADIKKALGGLTHQQLKELLSLNPALAQGIAEASGSANPSADQAANELKKMSLQEIMTGLAAGGKNVKDMGAYKFWQTQPVPRFDEKEKFEDGPIRVQTVEDVSKEPAALVPGFEWVVMDLTSDEEIKEVYELLNGHYVEDDEAMFRFNYSPAFLRWAMMAPGWQKRYHVGVRASQSRKLVAFISAIPQHIRVRDKTILCSEVNFLCVHKKLRGKRLAPVLIKEITRISNLDGIWQGVHTAGIVLPRPVTTCRYFHRALNWQKLYECGFSPLPAGSKPHYQVRKYALPDSPSTKGLRAMEEKDMDAVIELFGRYMAKFDLAPQFSKDEMFHWFLPKRESDADQVIWTYVVEDKDGKITDFFSFNCIESSVIRNSKHEVIRVAYLFYYASESALTETYDRDAHKTRLNDLMHDALILAKNARFDVFNALSLMHNGLFLDQQKFGGGDGQLHYYLFNYRANHIAGGVDRKNLLDTENLSGVGLVML
;
A
#
# COMPACT_ATOMS: atom_id res chain seq x y z
N MET A 1 52.78 35.32 15.28
CA MET A 1 52.35 35.29 16.69
C MET A 1 51.09 34.43 16.76
N ALA A 2 51.02 33.63 17.82
CA ALA A 2 50.17 32.45 18.03
C ALA A 2 48.68 32.81 18.35
N PRO A 3 47.80 31.86 18.77
CA PRO A 3 46.71 31.31 17.96
C PRO A 3 45.31 31.56 18.54
N ALA A 4 44.29 30.98 17.89
CA ALA A 4 42.88 30.97 18.24
C ALA A 4 42.56 30.25 19.57
N GLU A 5 41.58 30.76 20.31
CA GLU A 5 40.90 30.11 21.43
C GLU A 5 39.43 29.82 21.08
N GLU A 6 39.00 28.61 21.42
CA GLU A 6 37.67 28.02 21.23
C GLU A 6 36.60 28.70 22.09
N SER A 7 35.35 28.77 21.59
CA SER A 7 34.17 29.13 22.38
C SER A 7 33.12 28.02 22.32
N LYS A 8 32.72 27.54 23.50
CA LYS A 8 31.77 26.45 23.76
C LYS A 8 30.30 26.85 23.53
N PRO A 9 29.38 25.86 23.36
CA PRO A 9 27.95 26.11 23.10
C PRO A 9 27.15 26.49 24.36
N VAL A 10 26.05 27.21 24.13
CA VAL A 10 25.08 27.71 25.14
C VAL A 10 23.90 26.74 25.24
N ASP A 11 23.58 26.31 26.46
CA ASP A 11 22.39 25.51 26.81
C ASP A 11 21.10 26.34 26.90
N PRO A 12 19.91 25.76 26.60
CA PRO A 12 18.65 26.47 26.60
C PRO A 12 17.98 26.61 27.98
N VAL A 13 17.21 27.69 28.08
CA VAL A 13 16.52 28.22 29.27
C VAL A 13 15.32 27.37 29.71
N THR A 14 15.28 27.08 31.00
CA THR A 14 14.14 26.56 31.77
C THR A 14 13.06 27.62 31.99
N GLU A 15 11.78 27.26 31.81
CA GLU A 15 10.66 27.95 32.47
C GLU A 15 9.88 26.96 33.34
N GLN A 16 9.97 27.24 34.64
CA GLN A 16 9.08 26.76 35.69
C GLN A 16 7.79 27.59 35.63
N THR A 17 6.62 26.95 35.68
CA THR A 17 5.52 27.37 36.58
C THR A 17 4.41 26.33 36.60
N ASP A 18 3.85 26.18 37.80
CA ASP A 18 2.55 25.61 38.13
C ASP A 18 2.43 24.10 38.34
N ALA A 19 3.20 23.68 39.35
CA ALA A 19 2.68 22.82 40.39
C ALA A 19 1.62 23.55 41.25
N GLN A 20 0.34 23.25 41.06
CA GLN A 20 -0.67 23.23 42.13
C GLN A 20 -1.95 22.54 41.63
N LEU A 21 -2.11 21.27 42.00
CA LEU A 21 -3.34 20.66 42.50
C LEU A 21 -3.09 19.13 42.66
N LYS A 22 -2.60 18.77 43.86
CA LYS A 22 -2.50 17.38 44.34
C LYS A 22 -3.91 16.87 44.72
N GLY A 23 -4.18 15.59 44.45
CA GLY A 23 -5.37 14.92 44.98
C GLY A 23 -5.50 13.41 44.71
N LYS A 24 -4.67 12.61 45.41
CA LYS A 24 -4.93 11.24 45.96
C LYS A 24 -5.36 10.07 45.04
N GLN A 25 -4.52 9.01 45.04
CA GLN A 25 -4.72 7.60 45.52
C GLN A 25 -3.92 6.55 44.68
N PRO A 26 -3.61 5.34 45.21
CA PRO A 26 -2.33 5.00 45.88
C PRO A 26 -1.50 3.92 45.15
N ALA A 27 -0.26 3.74 45.64
CA ALA A 27 0.72 2.73 45.25
C ALA A 27 0.75 1.53 46.23
N VAL A 28 1.16 0.34 45.73
CA VAL A 28 1.91 -0.76 46.40
C VAL A 28 2.55 -1.57 45.24
N GLU A 29 3.87 -1.48 44.99
CA GLU A 29 5.00 -2.34 45.49
C GLU A 29 4.92 -3.80 45.01
N SER A 30 5.84 -4.23 44.12
CA SER A 30 7.12 -4.94 44.36
C SER A 30 6.87 -6.46 44.21
N GLU A 31 7.71 -7.34 43.66
CA GLU A 31 9.14 -7.57 43.81
C GLU A 31 9.66 -8.43 42.65
N SER A 32 10.94 -8.23 42.35
CA SER A 32 11.86 -9.07 41.59
C SER A 32 12.60 -10.01 42.53
N GLU A 33 12.79 -11.28 42.18
CA GLU A 33 13.91 -12.09 42.68
C GLU A 33 14.47 -12.98 41.56
N GLU A 34 15.77 -12.83 41.34
CA GLU A 34 16.68 -13.80 40.70
C GLU A 34 17.14 -14.81 41.76
N GLU A 35 17.48 -16.04 41.37
CA GLU A 35 18.82 -16.60 41.64
C GLU A 35 19.04 -17.96 40.93
N ASP A 36 20.31 -18.15 40.56
CA ASP A 36 20.97 -19.28 39.90
C ASP A 36 20.90 -20.61 40.68
N ASP A 37 21.03 -21.77 40.01
CA ASP A 37 22.34 -22.41 39.75
C ASP A 37 22.26 -23.93 39.39
N HIS A 38 23.22 -24.34 38.55
CA HIS A 38 23.83 -25.66 38.34
C HIS A 38 23.05 -27.00 38.07
N ALA A 39 23.43 -27.63 36.94
CA ALA A 39 23.41 -29.08 36.64
C ALA A 39 24.56 -29.83 37.39
N PRO A 40 24.70 -31.20 37.44
CA PRO A 40 24.30 -32.19 36.43
C PRO A 40 23.92 -33.65 36.90
N ASP A 41 23.53 -34.45 35.89
CA ASP A 41 23.81 -35.90 35.66
C ASP A 41 23.08 -37.11 36.28
N THR A 42 22.82 -38.08 35.38
CA THR A 42 22.76 -39.57 35.48
C THR A 42 21.45 -40.35 35.75
N ALA A 43 21.05 -41.08 34.68
CA ALA A 43 20.74 -42.53 34.54
C ALA A 43 19.57 -43.25 35.27
N GLU A 44 18.76 -43.95 34.43
CA GLU A 44 18.14 -45.30 34.56
C GLU A 44 17.34 -45.68 35.84
N ALA A 45 16.17 -46.35 35.85
CA ALA A 45 15.37 -47.13 34.90
C ALA A 45 13.90 -47.26 35.40
N ALA A 46 13.05 -47.75 34.51
CA ALA A 46 11.59 -48.02 34.52
C ALA A 46 11.09 -49.02 35.62
N PRO A 47 9.79 -49.45 35.73
CA PRO A 47 8.67 -49.32 34.76
C PRO A 47 7.24 -49.06 35.31
N GLY A 48 6.31 -48.66 34.43
CA GLY A 48 4.85 -48.78 34.70
C GLY A 48 3.86 -47.90 33.92
N ALA A 49 3.44 -48.37 32.74
CA ALA A 49 2.12 -48.24 32.08
C ALA A 49 1.49 -46.87 31.62
N SER A 50 1.41 -46.73 30.28
CA SER A 50 0.32 -46.14 29.44
C SER A 50 0.05 -44.60 29.50
N SER A 51 -0.13 -43.82 28.43
CA SER A 51 -0.73 -44.06 27.11
C SER A 51 -0.30 -42.97 26.08
N SER A 52 0.13 -43.38 24.89
CA SER A 52 0.61 -42.52 23.79
C SER A 52 -0.39 -42.43 22.61
N SER A 53 -1.68 -42.17 22.90
CA SER A 53 -2.75 -42.15 21.87
C SER A 53 -3.21 -40.76 21.39
N GLY A 54 -2.74 -39.66 21.99
CA GLY A 54 -3.24 -38.30 21.70
C GLY A 54 -2.72 -37.63 20.42
N LYS A 55 -1.45 -37.84 20.05
CA LYS A 55 -0.81 -37.07 18.95
C LYS A 55 -1.15 -37.59 17.53
N LYS A 56 -1.44 -38.89 17.35
CA LYS A 56 -1.86 -39.45 16.03
C LYS A 56 -3.31 -39.09 15.67
N LYS A 57 -4.22 -38.98 16.65
CA LYS A 57 -5.63 -38.56 16.44
C LYS A 57 -5.74 -37.09 15.98
N LYS A 58 -4.85 -36.20 16.44
CA LYS A 58 -4.83 -34.77 16.06
C LYS A 58 -4.42 -34.53 14.59
N LYS A 59 -3.52 -35.36 14.05
CA LYS A 59 -3.06 -35.31 12.64
C LYS A 59 -4.10 -35.87 11.66
N SER A 60 -4.84 -36.92 12.04
CA SER A 60 -5.91 -37.54 11.23
C SER A 60 -7.16 -36.65 11.11
N LYS A 61 -7.57 -35.97 12.20
CA LYS A 61 -8.71 -35.04 12.18
C LYS A 61 -8.46 -33.80 11.29
N ARG A 62 -7.22 -33.31 11.23
CA ARG A 62 -6.81 -32.18 10.37
C ARG A 62 -6.85 -32.52 8.87
N LYS A 63 -6.68 -33.80 8.51
CA LYS A 63 -6.81 -34.31 7.13
C LYS A 63 -8.28 -34.46 6.72
N LYS A 64 -9.14 -34.94 7.63
CA LYS A 64 -10.59 -35.10 7.39
C LYS A 64 -11.34 -33.77 7.24
N ALA A 65 -10.90 -32.73 7.97
CA ALA A 65 -11.39 -31.35 7.79
C ALA A 65 -10.94 -30.73 6.44
N LYS A 66 -9.81 -31.18 5.90
CA LYS A 66 -9.25 -30.71 4.61
C LYS A 66 -10.00 -31.30 3.40
N GLU A 67 -10.53 -32.53 3.51
CA GLU A 67 -11.33 -33.18 2.46
C GLU A 67 -12.76 -32.62 2.35
N LEU A 68 -13.37 -32.24 3.47
CA LEU A 68 -14.71 -31.62 3.50
C LEU A 68 -14.76 -30.23 2.82
N LEU A 69 -13.61 -29.55 2.72
CA LEU A 69 -13.46 -28.22 2.10
C LEU A 69 -13.13 -28.28 0.60
N THR A 70 -13.10 -29.48 0.00
CA THR A 70 -12.74 -29.70 -1.42
C THR A 70 -13.88 -30.24 -2.28
N GLY A 71 -15.12 -30.27 -1.77
CA GLY A 71 -16.30 -30.73 -2.52
C GLY A 71 -16.79 -29.73 -3.58
N LYS A 72 -17.15 -30.24 -4.76
CA LYS A 72 -17.60 -29.46 -5.94
C LYS A 72 -19.07 -28.99 -5.84
N SER A 73 -19.29 -27.78 -6.36
CA SER A 73 -20.51 -27.24 -7.00
C SER A 73 -21.87 -27.57 -6.37
N GLY A 74 -22.32 -26.66 -5.51
CA GLY A 74 -23.67 -26.55 -4.94
C GLY A 74 -23.76 -25.23 -4.16
N ASP A 75 -24.98 -24.80 -3.83
CA ASP A 75 -25.33 -23.48 -3.27
C ASP A 75 -24.45 -23.09 -2.06
N GLN A 76 -23.40 -22.30 -2.33
CA GLN A 76 -22.22 -22.14 -1.47
C GLN A 76 -22.55 -21.45 -0.13
N GLU A 77 -23.62 -20.67 -0.08
CA GLU A 77 -24.05 -19.96 1.13
C GLU A 77 -24.65 -20.91 2.17
N ALA A 78 -25.42 -21.91 1.74
CA ALA A 78 -26.03 -22.88 2.63
C ALA A 78 -24.99 -23.82 3.25
N ASP A 79 -24.00 -24.26 2.46
CA ASP A 79 -22.93 -25.13 2.93
C ASP A 79 -21.97 -24.45 3.91
N ILE A 80 -21.71 -23.15 3.71
CA ILE A 80 -20.90 -22.34 4.64
C ILE A 80 -21.67 -22.04 5.93
N LYS A 81 -22.95 -21.68 5.86
CA LYS A 81 -23.80 -21.51 7.07
C LYS A 81 -23.91 -22.80 7.88
N LYS A 82 -23.96 -23.96 7.20
CA LYS A 82 -23.96 -25.28 7.83
C LYS A 82 -22.61 -25.62 8.47
N ALA A 83 -21.49 -25.30 7.81
CA ALA A 83 -20.15 -25.49 8.35
C ALA A 83 -19.87 -24.58 9.57
N LEU A 84 -20.30 -23.32 9.52
CA LEU A 84 -20.21 -22.36 10.63
C LEU A 84 -21.10 -22.78 11.81
N GLY A 85 -22.29 -23.32 11.52
CA GLY A 85 -23.18 -23.89 12.54
C GLY A 85 -22.68 -25.16 13.21
N GLY A 86 -21.64 -25.81 12.65
CA GLY A 86 -21.01 -27.01 13.21
C GLY A 86 -19.71 -26.73 13.98
N LEU A 87 -19.30 -25.47 14.14
CA LEU A 87 -18.13 -25.09 14.92
C LEU A 87 -18.38 -25.33 16.41
N THR A 88 -17.42 -25.96 17.09
CA THR A 88 -17.47 -26.10 18.55
C THR A 88 -17.24 -24.76 19.25
N HIS A 89 -17.75 -24.58 20.47
CA HIS A 89 -17.55 -23.35 21.25
C HIS A 89 -16.06 -22.93 21.35
N GLN A 90 -15.15 -23.90 21.44
CA GLN A 90 -13.71 -23.63 21.51
C GLN A 90 -13.15 -23.09 20.18
N GLN A 91 -13.61 -23.61 19.04
CA GLN A 91 -13.19 -23.15 17.71
C GLN A 91 -13.76 -21.76 17.38
N LEU A 92 -14.98 -21.47 17.84
CA LEU A 92 -15.60 -20.17 17.63
C LEU A 92 -14.87 -19.08 18.43
N LYS A 93 -14.50 -19.39 19.68
CA LYS A 93 -13.69 -18.50 20.52
C LYS A 93 -12.29 -18.25 19.93
N GLU A 94 -11.67 -19.28 19.35
CA GLU A 94 -10.39 -19.17 18.65
C GLU A 94 -10.51 -18.30 17.39
N LEU A 95 -11.54 -18.48 16.57
CA LEU A 95 -11.83 -17.66 15.39
C LEU A 95 -11.98 -16.16 15.75
N LEU A 96 -12.69 -15.84 16.83
CA LEU A 96 -12.90 -14.46 17.29
C LEU A 96 -11.62 -13.84 17.88
N SER A 97 -10.79 -14.63 18.56
CA SER A 97 -9.49 -14.16 19.05
C SER A 97 -8.50 -13.85 17.93
N LEU A 98 -8.64 -14.54 16.78
CA LEU A 98 -7.80 -14.34 15.60
C LEU A 98 -8.29 -13.21 14.70
N ASN A 99 -9.49 -12.67 14.95
CA ASN A 99 -10.08 -11.62 14.16
C ASN A 99 -10.85 -10.60 15.04
N PRO A 100 -10.15 -9.59 15.58
CA PRO A 100 -10.74 -8.58 16.45
C PRO A 100 -11.87 -7.78 15.78
N ALA A 101 -11.81 -7.58 14.46
CA ALA A 101 -12.84 -6.86 13.70
C ALA A 101 -14.13 -7.68 13.59
N LEU A 102 -14.01 -8.98 13.32
CA LEU A 102 -15.14 -9.91 13.34
C LEU A 102 -15.73 -10.04 14.76
N ALA A 103 -14.88 -10.08 15.79
CA ALA A 103 -15.32 -10.11 17.18
C ALA A 103 -16.11 -8.86 17.59
N GLN A 104 -15.65 -7.68 17.16
CA GLN A 104 -16.35 -6.43 17.40
C GLN A 104 -17.68 -6.35 16.65
N GLY A 105 -17.72 -6.76 15.37
CA GLY A 105 -18.97 -6.80 14.59
C GLY A 105 -20.02 -7.72 15.21
N ILE A 106 -19.59 -8.85 15.78
CA ILE A 106 -20.50 -9.75 16.51
C ILE A 106 -20.92 -9.17 17.87
N ALA A 107 -20.02 -8.50 18.59
CA ALA A 107 -20.35 -7.83 19.86
C ALA A 107 -21.42 -6.74 19.66
N GLU A 108 -21.28 -5.94 18.59
CA GLU A 108 -22.24 -4.92 18.19
C GLU A 108 -23.58 -5.53 17.72
N ALA A 109 -23.54 -6.57 16.89
CA ALA A 109 -24.75 -7.25 16.40
C ALA A 109 -25.52 -8.01 17.50
N SER A 110 -24.80 -8.57 18.48
CA SER A 110 -25.38 -9.28 19.63
C SER A 110 -25.79 -8.36 20.78
N GLY A 111 -25.44 -7.07 20.73
CA GLY A 111 -25.68 -6.11 21.81
C GLY A 111 -24.92 -6.41 23.10
N SER A 112 -23.83 -7.19 23.03
CA SER A 112 -23.03 -7.61 24.19
C SER A 112 -21.54 -7.40 23.92
N ALA A 113 -20.84 -6.74 24.85
CA ALA A 113 -19.39 -6.56 24.77
C ALA A 113 -18.59 -7.88 24.87
N ASN A 114 -19.23 -8.95 25.36
CA ASN A 114 -18.68 -10.30 25.39
C ASN A 114 -19.79 -11.30 25.01
N PRO A 115 -20.04 -11.54 23.71
CA PRO A 115 -21.06 -12.47 23.28
C PRO A 115 -20.73 -13.89 23.74
N SER A 116 -21.74 -14.62 24.24
CA SER A 116 -21.60 -16.06 24.48
C SER A 116 -21.33 -16.77 23.16
N ALA A 117 -20.74 -17.96 23.22
CA ALA A 117 -20.44 -18.72 22.00
C ALA A 117 -21.71 -19.06 21.18
N ASP A 118 -22.88 -19.17 21.83
CA ASP A 118 -24.17 -19.35 21.14
C ASP A 118 -24.67 -18.06 20.49
N GLN A 119 -24.49 -16.91 21.15
CA GLN A 119 -24.80 -15.60 20.56
C GLN A 119 -23.92 -15.33 19.34
N ALA A 120 -22.62 -15.57 19.46
CA ALA A 120 -21.68 -15.40 18.37
C ALA A 120 -21.99 -16.33 17.19
N ALA A 121 -22.32 -17.59 17.45
CA ALA A 121 -22.70 -18.54 16.41
C ALA A 121 -24.02 -18.16 15.71
N ASN A 122 -24.98 -17.59 16.44
CA ASN A 122 -26.25 -17.12 15.86
C ASN A 122 -26.07 -15.87 15.01
N GLU A 123 -25.23 -14.91 15.43
CA GLU A 123 -24.95 -13.72 14.61
C GLU A 123 -24.11 -14.06 13.37
N LEU A 124 -23.11 -14.94 13.49
CA LEU A 124 -22.36 -15.47 12.33
C LEU A 124 -23.24 -16.17 11.29
N LYS A 125 -24.36 -16.80 11.71
CA LYS A 125 -25.32 -17.42 10.78
C LYS A 125 -26.21 -16.41 10.06
N LYS A 126 -26.44 -15.25 10.67
CA LYS A 126 -27.26 -14.15 10.13
C LYS A 126 -26.45 -13.24 9.21
N MET A 127 -25.14 -13.15 9.41
CA MET A 127 -24.24 -12.38 8.55
C MET A 127 -24.23 -12.93 7.11
N SER A 128 -24.16 -12.02 6.15
CA SER A 128 -24.02 -12.38 4.74
C SER A 128 -22.63 -12.94 4.45
N LEU A 129 -22.50 -13.74 3.38
CA LEU A 129 -21.20 -14.29 2.96
C LEU A 129 -20.16 -13.17 2.72
N GLN A 130 -20.61 -12.01 2.26
CA GLN A 130 -19.79 -10.82 2.03
C GLN A 130 -19.37 -10.13 3.32
N GLU A 131 -20.22 -10.06 4.35
CA GLU A 131 -19.83 -9.52 5.67
C GLU A 131 -18.79 -10.41 6.36
N ILE A 132 -18.97 -11.73 6.26
CA ILE A 132 -18.02 -12.72 6.75
C ILE A 132 -16.71 -12.64 5.95
N MET A 133 -16.77 -12.51 4.63
CA MET A 133 -15.58 -12.34 3.79
C MET A 133 -14.91 -10.98 3.97
N THR A 134 -15.65 -9.92 4.25
CA THR A 134 -15.09 -8.59 4.55
C THR A 134 -14.43 -8.61 5.91
N GLY A 135 -15.02 -9.28 6.91
CA GLY A 135 -14.39 -9.54 8.20
C GLY A 135 -13.14 -10.43 8.07
N LEU A 136 -13.17 -11.49 7.26
CA LEU A 136 -12.06 -12.43 7.08
C LEU A 136 -10.94 -11.90 6.16
N ALA A 137 -11.26 -11.07 5.18
CA ALA A 137 -10.29 -10.31 4.39
C ALA A 137 -9.68 -9.16 5.23
N ALA A 138 -10.39 -8.69 6.26
CA ALA A 138 -9.93 -7.72 7.24
C ALA A 138 -9.01 -8.34 8.32
N GLY A 139 -7.84 -8.80 7.88
CA GLY A 139 -6.64 -8.57 8.71
C GLY A 139 -6.34 -7.07 8.88
N GLY A 140 -7.05 -6.19 8.17
CA GLY A 140 -6.89 -4.74 8.16
C GLY A 140 -7.71 -4.02 9.23
N LYS A 141 -7.04 -3.12 9.95
CA LYS A 141 -7.63 -2.07 10.77
C LYS A 141 -8.77 -1.34 10.02
N ASN A 142 -9.84 -1.01 10.74
CA ASN A 142 -10.82 0.04 10.41
C ASN A 142 -11.87 -0.21 9.29
N VAL A 143 -12.43 -1.42 9.13
CA VAL A 143 -13.73 -1.51 8.44
C VAL A 143 -14.84 -1.14 9.43
N LYS A 144 -15.48 0.03 9.23
CA LYS A 144 -16.70 0.40 9.95
C LYS A 144 -17.94 0.05 9.12
N ASP A 145 -19.10 -0.06 9.75
CA ASP A 145 -20.38 -0.13 9.04
C ASP A 145 -20.56 1.07 8.09
N MET A 146 -21.29 0.90 6.97
CA MET A 146 -21.63 1.99 6.05
C MET A 146 -22.16 3.20 6.79
N GLY A 147 -23.02 3.00 7.80
CA GLY A 147 -23.59 4.02 8.68
C GLY A 147 -22.56 4.92 9.37
N ALA A 148 -21.33 4.45 9.56
CA ALA A 148 -20.24 5.19 10.19
C ALA A 148 -19.48 6.12 9.23
N TYR A 149 -19.56 5.92 7.90
CA TYR A 149 -18.90 6.77 6.91
C TYR A 149 -19.74 7.99 6.49
N LYS A 150 -20.05 8.86 7.46
CA LYS A 150 -20.93 10.04 7.26
C LYS A 150 -20.59 10.92 6.06
N PHE A 151 -19.30 11.05 5.71
CA PHE A 151 -18.89 11.80 4.52
C PHE A 151 -19.15 11.01 3.24
N TRP A 152 -18.58 9.80 3.12
CA TRP A 152 -18.64 8.98 1.91
C TRP A 152 -20.06 8.58 1.50
N GLN A 153 -20.99 8.44 2.45
CA GLN A 153 -22.42 8.24 2.15
C GLN A 153 -23.04 9.34 1.27
N THR A 154 -22.47 10.54 1.28
CA THR A 154 -22.96 11.69 0.49
C THR A 154 -22.23 11.87 -0.83
N GLN A 155 -21.20 11.05 -1.09
CA GLN A 155 -20.35 11.15 -2.27
C GLN A 155 -20.84 10.19 -3.36
N PRO A 156 -20.58 10.48 -4.65
CA PRO A 156 -20.94 9.60 -5.75
C PRO A 156 -19.97 8.41 -5.82
N VAL A 157 -20.06 7.50 -4.84
CA VAL A 157 -19.27 6.26 -4.78
C VAL A 157 -20.19 5.07 -4.56
N PRO A 158 -19.85 3.87 -5.07
CA PRO A 158 -20.65 2.68 -4.82
C PRO A 158 -20.72 2.36 -3.33
N ARG A 159 -21.87 1.85 -2.87
CA ARG A 159 -22.07 1.45 -1.47
C ARG A 159 -21.65 -0.01 -1.29
N PHE A 160 -21.35 -0.43 -0.05
CA PHE A 160 -21.00 -1.83 0.22
C PHE A 160 -22.17 -2.79 -0.05
N ASP A 161 -23.40 -2.34 0.17
CA ASP A 161 -24.65 -3.11 0.05
C ASP A 161 -25.24 -3.14 -1.37
N GLU A 162 -24.58 -2.50 -2.35
CA GLU A 162 -25.03 -2.49 -3.75
C GLU A 162 -24.81 -3.87 -4.41
N LYS A 163 -25.82 -4.36 -5.14
CA LYS A 163 -25.80 -5.68 -5.79
C LYS A 163 -24.66 -5.78 -6.83
N GLU A 164 -24.00 -6.93 -6.89
CA GLU A 164 -22.69 -7.14 -7.56
C GLU A 164 -22.67 -7.16 -9.10
N LYS A 165 -23.73 -6.71 -9.78
CA LYS A 165 -23.71 -6.63 -11.25
C LYS A 165 -24.45 -5.39 -11.72
N PHE A 166 -23.69 -4.40 -12.15
CA PHE A 166 -24.20 -3.21 -12.82
C PHE A 166 -23.38 -2.94 -14.08
N GLU A 167 -23.91 -2.11 -14.97
CA GLU A 167 -23.14 -1.60 -16.10
C GLU A 167 -22.12 -0.55 -15.61
N ASP A 168 -20.88 -0.65 -16.07
CA ASP A 168 -19.83 0.30 -15.73
C ASP A 168 -20.16 1.71 -16.27
N GLY A 169 -19.97 2.75 -15.46
CA GLY A 169 -20.21 4.12 -15.90
C GLY A 169 -20.30 5.18 -14.79
N PRO A 170 -20.58 6.44 -15.15
CA PRO A 170 -20.73 7.52 -14.19
C PRO A 170 -21.89 7.28 -13.20
N ILE A 171 -21.71 7.71 -11.94
CA ILE A 171 -22.76 7.59 -10.91
C ILE A 171 -23.66 8.83 -10.92
N ARG A 172 -23.06 10.01 -11.08
CA ARG A 172 -23.71 11.30 -11.17
C ARG A 172 -23.28 12.01 -12.44
N VAL A 173 -24.26 12.50 -13.18
CA VAL A 173 -24.08 13.37 -14.34
C VAL A 173 -24.37 14.80 -13.90
N GLN A 174 -23.49 15.72 -14.28
CA GLN A 174 -23.59 17.15 -13.98
C GLN A 174 -22.81 17.95 -15.02
N THR A 175 -23.06 19.24 -15.08
CA THR A 175 -22.43 20.19 -16.01
C THR A 175 -21.57 21.19 -15.25
N VAL A 176 -20.69 21.91 -15.95
CA VAL A 176 -19.80 22.91 -15.31
C VAL A 176 -20.61 24.05 -14.71
N GLU A 177 -21.77 24.35 -15.29
CA GLU A 177 -22.73 25.35 -14.82
C GLU A 177 -23.31 25.01 -13.45
N ASP A 178 -23.38 23.72 -13.09
CA ASP A 178 -23.85 23.25 -11.78
C ASP A 178 -22.78 23.40 -10.67
N VAL A 179 -21.55 23.77 -11.03
CA VAL A 179 -20.41 23.79 -10.12
C VAL A 179 -20.17 25.21 -9.60
N SER A 180 -20.03 25.34 -8.27
CA SER A 180 -19.67 26.61 -7.65
C SER A 180 -18.30 27.10 -8.15
N LYS A 181 -18.26 28.35 -8.63
CA LYS A 181 -17.03 29.03 -9.06
C LYS A 181 -16.15 29.44 -7.88
N GLU A 182 -16.77 29.67 -6.72
CA GLU A 182 -16.08 30.04 -5.49
C GLU A 182 -15.84 28.81 -4.59
N PRO A 183 -14.70 28.74 -3.88
CA PRO A 183 -14.42 27.70 -2.90
C PRO A 183 -15.36 27.81 -1.69
N ALA A 184 -15.61 26.69 -1.03
CA ALA A 184 -16.36 26.70 0.23
C ALA A 184 -15.56 27.46 1.32
N ALA A 185 -16.25 28.24 2.14
CA ALA A 185 -15.60 28.95 3.25
C ALA A 185 -15.00 27.96 4.26
N LEU A 186 -13.76 28.23 4.67
CA LEU A 186 -13.11 27.53 5.77
C LEU A 186 -13.58 28.09 7.12
N VAL A 187 -13.36 27.31 8.17
CA VAL A 187 -13.54 27.80 9.55
C VAL A 187 -12.59 28.99 9.82
N PRO A 188 -13.03 29.99 10.61
CA PRO A 188 -12.20 31.16 10.90
C PRO A 188 -10.80 30.79 11.40
N GLY A 189 -9.79 31.51 10.93
CA GLY A 189 -8.38 31.25 11.23
C GLY A 189 -7.66 30.32 10.26
N PHE A 190 -8.34 29.86 9.20
CA PHE A 190 -7.75 29.14 8.10
C PHE A 190 -8.10 29.76 6.75
N GLU A 191 -7.21 29.62 5.78
CA GLU A 191 -7.37 30.13 4.42
C GLU A 191 -6.92 29.09 3.39
N TRP A 192 -7.58 29.11 2.24
CA TRP A 192 -7.15 28.34 1.08
C TRP A 192 -5.88 28.93 0.51
N VAL A 193 -4.99 28.08 0.02
CA VAL A 193 -3.84 28.47 -0.79
C VAL A 193 -3.69 27.50 -1.95
N VAL A 194 -3.31 28.03 -3.11
CA VAL A 194 -2.86 27.23 -4.25
C VAL A 194 -1.34 27.22 -4.20
N MET A 195 -0.74 26.03 -4.06
CA MET A 195 0.71 25.89 -3.93
C MET A 195 1.38 25.89 -5.31
N ASP A 196 2.41 26.70 -5.48
CA ASP A 196 3.22 26.75 -6.70
C ASP A 196 4.45 25.84 -6.59
N LEU A 197 4.34 24.62 -7.11
CA LEU A 197 5.43 23.64 -7.07
C LEU A 197 6.64 24.00 -7.99
N THR A 198 6.52 25.06 -8.80
CA THR A 198 7.65 25.62 -9.55
C THR A 198 8.55 26.50 -8.67
N SER A 199 8.06 26.99 -7.52
CA SER A 199 8.86 27.67 -6.50
C SER A 199 9.53 26.64 -5.58
N ASP A 200 10.82 26.85 -5.31
CA ASP A 200 11.59 26.02 -4.38
C ASP A 200 11.13 26.22 -2.93
N GLU A 201 10.67 27.43 -2.58
CA GLU A 201 10.14 27.74 -1.25
C GLU A 201 8.83 27.01 -0.99
N GLU A 202 7.89 27.10 -1.93
CA GLU A 202 6.55 26.54 -1.75
C GLU A 202 6.55 25.00 -1.80
N ILE A 203 7.35 24.38 -2.68
CA ILE A 203 7.49 22.93 -2.66
C ILE A 203 8.17 22.43 -1.38
N LYS A 204 9.09 23.21 -0.81
CA LYS A 204 9.72 22.89 0.47
C LYS A 204 8.69 22.88 1.60
N GLU A 205 7.73 23.80 1.60
CA GLU A 205 6.64 23.77 2.57
C GLU A 205 5.76 22.51 2.44
N VAL A 206 5.44 22.10 1.20
CA VAL A 206 4.70 20.85 0.94
C VAL A 206 5.51 19.64 1.43
N TYR A 207 6.79 19.59 1.09
CA TYR A 207 7.72 18.58 1.56
C TYR A 207 7.76 18.50 3.10
N GLU A 208 7.93 19.62 3.79
CA GLU A 208 7.98 19.67 5.26
C GLU A 208 6.67 19.20 5.90
N LEU A 209 5.52 19.57 5.33
CA LEU A 209 4.21 19.08 5.79
C LEU A 209 4.14 17.55 5.64
N LEU A 210 4.50 17.02 4.47
CA LEU A 210 4.43 15.58 4.20
C LEU A 210 5.42 14.81 5.09
N ASN A 211 6.67 15.24 5.14
CA ASN A 211 7.71 14.64 5.98
C ASN A 211 7.44 14.83 7.50
N GLY A 212 6.54 15.71 7.92
CA GLY A 212 6.14 15.82 9.34
C GLY A 212 4.89 15.00 9.68
N HIS A 213 3.99 14.81 8.72
CA HIS A 213 2.59 14.48 8.99
C HIS A 213 1.93 13.55 7.97
N TYR A 214 2.64 12.98 7.01
CA TYR A 214 2.08 12.01 6.08
C TYR A 214 2.04 10.60 6.68
N VAL A 215 1.99 9.58 5.82
CA VAL A 215 1.90 8.17 6.19
C VAL A 215 3.12 7.77 7.01
N GLU A 216 2.84 7.16 8.16
CA GLU A 216 3.80 6.51 9.05
C GLU A 216 3.40 5.04 9.12
N ASP A 217 4.39 4.16 9.30
CA ASP A 217 4.10 2.78 9.66
C ASP A 217 3.43 2.71 11.05
N ASP A 218 2.81 1.57 11.33
CA ASP A 218 2.00 1.37 12.53
C ASP A 218 2.78 1.56 13.85
N GLU A 219 4.09 1.38 13.80
CA GLU A 219 5.01 1.53 14.93
C GLU A 219 5.76 2.88 14.91
N ALA A 220 5.50 3.73 13.91
CA ALA A 220 6.17 5.01 13.67
C ALA A 220 7.71 4.91 13.65
N MET A 221 8.24 3.81 13.11
CA MET A 221 9.67 3.59 12.85
C MET A 221 10.14 4.22 11.54
N PHE A 222 9.23 4.37 10.57
CA PHE A 222 9.51 4.85 9.22
C PHE A 222 8.54 5.93 8.80
N ARG A 223 9.05 6.92 8.08
CA ARG A 223 8.23 7.95 7.44
C ARG A 223 8.69 8.19 6.03
N PHE A 224 7.74 8.29 5.10
CA PHE A 224 8.08 8.65 3.72
C PHE A 224 8.76 10.01 3.65
N ASN A 225 9.85 10.03 2.91
CA ASN A 225 10.70 11.17 2.63
C ASN A 225 10.63 11.47 1.12
N TYR A 226 9.53 12.09 0.67
CA TYR A 226 9.36 12.46 -0.73
C TYR A 226 10.23 13.67 -1.06
N SER A 227 11.30 13.49 -1.83
CA SER A 227 12.14 14.63 -2.23
C SER A 227 11.36 15.65 -3.07
N PRO A 228 11.76 16.93 -3.08
CA PRO A 228 11.16 17.93 -3.97
C PRO A 228 11.18 17.49 -5.45
N ALA A 229 12.26 16.84 -5.91
CA ALA A 229 12.34 16.28 -7.25
C ALA A 229 11.26 15.22 -7.50
N PHE A 230 11.03 14.31 -6.55
CA PHE A 230 9.94 13.33 -6.63
C PHE A 230 8.57 14.01 -6.66
N LEU A 231 8.34 15.00 -5.80
CA LEU A 231 7.07 15.72 -5.73
C LEU A 231 6.75 16.46 -7.04
N ARG A 232 7.74 17.08 -7.69
CA ARG A 232 7.57 17.68 -9.04
C ARG A 232 7.26 16.60 -10.08
N TRP A 233 8.04 15.52 -10.09
CA TRP A 233 7.82 14.41 -11.01
C TRP A 233 6.41 13.81 -10.85
N ALA A 234 5.93 13.62 -9.62
CA ALA A 234 4.63 13.03 -9.35
C ALA A 234 3.45 13.98 -9.61
N MET A 235 3.56 15.26 -9.25
CA MET A 235 2.42 16.19 -9.29
C MET A 235 2.39 17.11 -10.52
N MET A 236 3.46 17.15 -11.32
CA MET A 236 3.55 18.00 -12.51
C MET A 236 3.59 17.20 -13.82
N ALA A 237 2.84 16.10 -13.87
CA ALA A 237 2.61 15.34 -15.10
C ALA A 237 1.86 16.18 -16.15
N PRO A 238 2.12 16.01 -17.46
CA PRO A 238 1.51 16.84 -18.51
C PRO A 238 -0.01 16.99 -18.37
N GLY A 239 -0.49 18.23 -18.50
CA GLY A 239 -1.88 18.60 -18.19
C GLY A 239 -2.09 19.14 -16.77
N TRP A 240 -1.08 19.02 -15.89
CA TRP A 240 -1.13 19.62 -14.55
C TRP A 240 -1.38 21.13 -14.60
N GLN A 241 -1.99 21.63 -13.54
CA GLN A 241 -2.22 23.06 -13.33
C GLN A 241 -2.01 23.38 -11.84
N LYS A 242 -1.45 24.55 -11.54
CA LYS A 242 -1.17 24.96 -10.14
C LYS A 242 -2.38 24.79 -9.23
N ARG A 243 -3.59 25.12 -9.71
CA ARG A 243 -4.85 24.99 -8.95
C ARG A 243 -5.17 23.59 -8.44
N TYR A 244 -4.57 22.53 -9.00
CA TYR A 244 -4.73 21.18 -8.46
C TYR A 244 -3.88 20.91 -7.22
N HIS A 245 -3.01 21.84 -6.80
CA HIS A 245 -2.18 21.72 -5.60
C HIS A 245 -2.79 22.55 -4.48
N VAL A 246 -3.78 21.97 -3.81
CA VAL A 246 -4.64 22.68 -2.85
C VAL A 246 -4.08 22.55 -1.45
N GLY A 247 -3.74 23.68 -0.84
CA GLY A 247 -3.28 23.79 0.54
C GLY A 247 -4.25 24.54 1.44
N VAL A 248 -4.07 24.37 2.74
CA VAL A 248 -4.71 25.19 3.78
C VAL A 248 -3.62 25.78 4.66
N ARG A 249 -3.64 27.11 4.83
CA ARG A 249 -2.76 27.82 5.78
C ARG A 249 -3.54 28.28 7.01
N ALA A 250 -2.85 28.31 8.14
CA ALA A 250 -3.36 29.00 9.32
C ALA A 250 -3.18 30.52 9.14
N SER A 251 -4.25 31.30 9.22
CA SER A 251 -4.24 32.72 8.84
C SER A 251 -3.24 33.58 9.63
N GLN A 252 -3.05 33.29 10.93
CA GLN A 252 -2.15 34.06 11.79
C GLN A 252 -0.67 33.73 11.55
N SER A 253 -0.32 32.44 11.49
CA SER A 253 1.07 31.99 11.39
C SER A 253 1.53 31.79 9.96
N ARG A 254 0.61 31.83 8.99
CA ARG A 254 0.79 31.48 7.58
C ARG A 254 1.31 30.07 7.31
N LYS A 255 1.44 29.23 8.34
CA LYS A 255 1.96 27.85 8.17
C LYS A 255 0.99 27.00 7.37
N LEU A 256 1.52 26.21 6.42
CA LEU A 256 0.78 25.17 5.73
C LEU A 256 0.42 24.04 6.71
N VAL A 257 -0.87 23.70 6.80
CA VAL A 257 -1.38 22.72 7.78
C VAL A 257 -2.16 21.58 7.15
N ALA A 258 -2.49 21.68 5.87
CA ALA A 258 -3.04 20.57 5.09
C ALA A 258 -2.78 20.77 3.60
N PHE A 259 -2.77 19.66 2.86
CA PHE A 259 -2.51 19.63 1.44
C PHE A 259 -3.25 18.46 0.78
N ILE A 260 -3.65 18.62 -0.47
CA ILE A 260 -4.14 17.58 -1.37
C ILE A 260 -3.75 17.95 -2.79
N SER A 261 -3.42 16.95 -3.61
CA SER A 261 -3.05 17.18 -5.00
C SER A 261 -3.90 16.33 -5.94
N ALA A 262 -4.00 16.79 -7.19
CA ALA A 262 -4.45 15.95 -8.29
C ALA A 262 -3.69 16.22 -9.58
N ILE A 263 -3.72 15.25 -10.48
CA ILE A 263 -3.30 15.41 -11.88
C ILE A 263 -4.39 14.85 -12.81
N PRO A 264 -4.63 15.46 -13.98
CA PRO A 264 -5.52 14.87 -14.97
C PRO A 264 -4.83 13.68 -15.66
N GLN A 265 -5.53 12.56 -15.78
CA GLN A 265 -4.99 11.36 -16.41
C GLN A 265 -6.09 10.56 -17.10
N HIS A 266 -5.81 10.08 -18.31
CA HIS A 266 -6.70 9.14 -18.97
C HIS A 266 -6.51 7.73 -18.40
N ILE A 267 -7.60 7.12 -17.98
CA ILE A 267 -7.61 5.78 -17.41
C ILE A 267 -8.62 4.95 -18.18
N ARG A 268 -8.18 3.79 -18.64
CA ARG A 268 -9.05 2.79 -19.24
C ARG A 268 -9.59 1.87 -18.16
N VAL A 269 -10.91 1.80 -18.09
CA VAL A 269 -11.67 0.84 -17.28
C VAL A 269 -12.38 -0.09 -18.27
N ARG A 270 -11.80 -1.27 -18.48
CA ARG A 270 -12.17 -2.28 -19.47
C ARG A 270 -12.13 -1.72 -20.89
N ASP A 271 -13.29 -1.46 -21.47
CA ASP A 271 -13.50 -0.94 -22.82
C ASP A 271 -13.65 0.59 -22.85
N LYS A 272 -13.86 1.24 -21.70
CA LYS A 272 -14.11 2.68 -21.62
C LYS A 272 -12.87 3.43 -21.14
N THR A 273 -12.44 4.43 -21.91
CA THR A 273 -11.42 5.40 -21.47
C THR A 273 -12.13 6.61 -20.85
N ILE A 274 -11.73 6.98 -19.64
CA ILE A 274 -12.25 8.14 -18.90
C ILE A 274 -11.10 9.07 -18.51
N LEU A 275 -11.32 10.37 -18.67
CA LEU A 275 -10.43 11.39 -18.10
C LEU A 275 -10.75 11.51 -16.61
N CYS A 276 -9.78 11.16 -15.77
CA CYS A 276 -9.89 11.16 -14.32
C CYS A 276 -8.97 12.21 -13.69
N SER A 277 -9.36 12.70 -12.53
CA SER A 277 -8.48 13.35 -11.58
C SER A 277 -7.81 12.27 -10.72
N GLU A 278 -6.52 11.99 -10.95
CA GLU A 278 -5.73 11.13 -10.08
C GLU A 278 -5.35 11.91 -8.83
N VAL A 279 -5.97 11.56 -7.69
CA VAL A 279 -5.83 12.27 -6.42
C VAL A 279 -4.80 11.57 -5.55
N ASN A 280 -3.80 12.32 -5.08
CA ASN A 280 -2.74 11.82 -4.20
C ASN A 280 -2.27 12.88 -3.20
N PHE A 281 -1.38 12.50 -2.28
CA PHE A 281 -0.73 13.37 -1.29
C PHE A 281 -1.69 14.12 -0.35
N LEU A 282 -2.86 13.53 -0.04
CA LEU A 282 -3.76 14.06 0.99
C LEU A 282 -3.09 13.99 2.37
N CYS A 283 -2.72 15.15 2.90
CA CYS A 283 -2.07 15.29 4.19
C CYS A 283 -2.79 16.29 5.06
N VAL A 284 -2.99 15.95 6.33
CA VAL A 284 -3.47 16.86 7.37
C VAL A 284 -2.50 16.79 8.54
N HIS A 285 -2.03 17.97 8.96
CA HIS A 285 -1.16 18.12 10.11
C HIS A 285 -1.73 17.39 11.33
N LYS A 286 -0.89 16.63 12.05
CA LYS A 286 -1.32 15.71 13.12
C LYS A 286 -2.27 16.34 14.15
N LYS A 287 -1.98 17.57 14.58
CA LYS A 287 -2.81 18.34 15.54
C LYS A 287 -4.24 18.66 15.05
N LEU A 288 -4.49 18.62 13.74
CA LEU A 288 -5.80 18.89 13.14
C LEU A 288 -6.54 17.62 12.70
N ARG A 289 -5.95 16.44 12.91
CA ARG A 289 -6.61 15.16 12.64
C ARG A 289 -7.83 15.01 13.56
N GLY A 290 -8.87 14.33 13.07
CA GLY A 290 -10.16 14.20 13.78
C GLY A 290 -11.07 15.42 13.69
N LYS A 291 -10.63 16.54 13.07
CA LYS A 291 -11.45 17.76 12.88
C LYS A 291 -12.20 17.82 11.55
N ARG A 292 -12.25 16.71 10.81
CA ARG A 292 -12.95 16.58 9.52
C ARG A 292 -12.46 17.53 8.41
N LEU A 293 -11.17 17.90 8.42
CA LEU A 293 -10.57 18.72 7.37
C LEU A 293 -10.39 17.96 6.03
N ALA A 294 -10.10 16.66 6.08
CA ALA A 294 -9.96 15.83 4.88
C ALA A 294 -11.21 15.85 3.96
N PRO A 295 -12.45 15.67 4.46
CA PRO A 295 -13.67 15.91 3.68
C PRO A 295 -13.75 17.26 2.98
N VAL A 296 -13.23 18.33 3.60
CA VAL A 296 -13.26 19.69 3.03
C VAL A 296 -12.27 19.80 1.88
N LEU A 297 -11.05 19.26 2.04
CA LEU A 297 -10.04 19.16 0.98
C LEU A 297 -10.54 18.36 -0.21
N ILE A 298 -11.15 17.18 0.04
CA ILE A 298 -11.70 16.32 -1.01
C ILE A 298 -12.79 17.06 -1.81
N LYS A 299 -13.69 17.78 -1.13
CA LYS A 299 -14.72 18.58 -1.81
C LYS A 299 -14.11 19.69 -2.67
N GLU A 300 -13.05 20.34 -2.20
CA GLU A 300 -12.43 21.44 -2.93
C GLU A 300 -11.67 20.94 -4.17
N ILE A 301 -10.85 19.89 -4.06
CA ILE A 301 -10.18 19.33 -5.24
C ILE A 301 -11.18 18.75 -6.25
N THR A 302 -12.31 18.21 -5.77
CA THR A 302 -13.42 17.76 -6.62
C THR A 302 -14.05 18.94 -7.35
N ARG A 303 -14.32 20.06 -6.65
CA ARG A 303 -14.86 21.29 -7.27
C ARG A 303 -13.92 21.81 -8.36
N ILE A 304 -12.63 21.85 -8.09
CA ILE A 304 -11.60 22.31 -9.05
C ILE A 304 -11.56 21.40 -10.28
N SER A 305 -11.56 20.08 -10.10
CA SER A 305 -11.59 19.11 -11.21
C SER A 305 -12.86 19.25 -12.04
N ASN A 306 -14.01 19.40 -11.37
CA ASN A 306 -15.32 19.58 -12.00
C ASN A 306 -15.42 20.89 -12.82
N LEU A 307 -14.75 21.97 -12.38
CA LEU A 307 -14.68 23.22 -13.17
C LEU A 307 -13.95 23.04 -14.51
N ASP A 308 -13.14 22.00 -14.64
CA ASP A 308 -12.44 21.62 -15.88
C ASP A 308 -13.17 20.54 -16.68
N GLY A 309 -14.41 20.22 -16.29
CA GLY A 309 -15.17 19.15 -16.92
C GLY A 309 -14.63 17.75 -16.62
N ILE A 310 -13.79 17.59 -15.59
CA ILE A 310 -13.28 16.29 -15.13
C ILE A 310 -14.15 15.82 -13.97
N TRP A 311 -15.01 14.83 -14.26
CA TRP A 311 -16.07 14.39 -13.34
C TRP A 311 -15.74 13.13 -12.54
N GLN A 312 -14.73 12.37 -12.98
CA GLN A 312 -14.28 11.14 -12.36
C GLN A 312 -12.94 11.35 -11.67
N GLY A 313 -12.65 10.52 -10.68
CA GLY A 313 -11.33 10.49 -10.04
C GLY A 313 -10.87 9.09 -9.76
N VAL A 314 -9.55 8.90 -9.64
CA VAL A 314 -8.94 7.68 -9.14
C VAL A 314 -8.13 8.02 -7.90
N HIS A 315 -8.16 7.14 -6.91
CA HIS A 315 -7.28 7.25 -5.76
C HIS A 315 -7.06 5.88 -5.14
N THR A 316 -6.02 5.78 -4.32
CA THR A 316 -5.75 4.60 -3.50
C THR A 316 -5.68 4.94 -2.03
N ALA A 317 -5.94 3.95 -1.18
CA ALA A 317 -5.75 4.08 0.25
C ALA A 317 -5.35 2.74 0.87
N GLY A 318 -4.58 2.79 1.96
CA GLY A 318 -4.30 1.62 2.80
C GLY A 318 -5.42 1.32 3.81
N ILE A 319 -6.41 2.19 3.91
CA ILE A 319 -7.64 1.96 4.70
C ILE A 319 -8.80 1.62 3.77
N VAL A 320 -9.75 0.83 4.27
CA VAL A 320 -10.94 0.48 3.50
C VAL A 320 -11.96 1.61 3.54
N LEU A 321 -12.35 2.10 2.35
CA LEU A 321 -13.43 3.06 2.11
C LEU A 321 -14.57 2.42 1.26
N PRO A 322 -15.80 2.97 1.27
CA PRO A 322 -16.87 2.50 0.38
C PRO A 322 -16.68 2.95 -1.07
N ARG A 323 -16.68 2.08 -2.08
CA ARG A 323 -16.32 0.65 -2.09
C ARG A 323 -15.11 0.49 -3.02
N PRO A 324 -14.07 -0.28 -2.66
CA PRO A 324 -12.92 -0.46 -3.53
C PRO A 324 -13.31 -1.25 -4.78
N VAL A 325 -12.75 -0.84 -5.92
CA VAL A 325 -12.87 -1.57 -7.19
C VAL A 325 -11.98 -2.82 -7.17
N THR A 326 -10.82 -2.72 -6.51
CA THR A 326 -9.90 -3.83 -6.32
C THR A 326 -8.99 -3.59 -5.11
N THR A 327 -8.29 -4.64 -4.68
CA THR A 327 -7.27 -4.61 -3.63
C THR A 327 -6.03 -5.33 -4.12
N CYS A 328 -4.89 -4.65 -4.08
CA CYS A 328 -3.58 -5.25 -4.30
C CYS A 328 -2.83 -5.38 -2.96
N ARG A 329 -1.85 -6.28 -2.89
CA ARG A 329 -1.00 -6.48 -1.71
C ARG A 329 0.43 -6.03 -1.99
N TYR A 330 1.08 -5.40 -1.01
CA TYR A 330 2.50 -5.06 -1.08
C TYR A 330 3.39 -6.28 -0.88
N PHE A 331 4.50 -6.28 -1.59
CA PHE A 331 5.55 -7.29 -1.56
C PHE A 331 6.91 -6.62 -1.49
N HIS A 332 7.83 -7.20 -0.73
CA HIS A 332 9.13 -6.62 -0.44
C HIS A 332 10.25 -7.61 -0.74
N ARG A 333 11.26 -7.17 -1.51
CA ARG A 333 12.48 -7.92 -1.78
C ARG A 333 13.69 -7.18 -1.19
N ALA A 334 14.25 -7.73 -0.12
CA ALA A 334 15.44 -7.16 0.52
C ALA A 334 16.63 -7.14 -0.44
N LEU A 335 17.27 -5.99 -0.67
CA LEU A 335 18.52 -5.87 -1.43
C LEU A 335 19.71 -5.79 -0.47
N ASN A 336 19.53 -5.03 0.62
CA ASN A 336 20.47 -4.89 1.73
C ASN A 336 19.83 -5.40 3.04
N TRP A 337 19.69 -6.73 3.15
CA TRP A 337 18.97 -7.33 4.29
C TRP A 337 19.57 -6.94 5.65
N GLN A 338 20.90 -6.79 5.75
CA GLN A 338 21.56 -6.42 7.00
C GLN A 338 21.10 -5.04 7.48
N LYS A 339 21.10 -4.03 6.60
CA LYS A 339 20.61 -2.69 6.95
C LYS A 339 19.12 -2.72 7.30
N LEU A 340 18.30 -3.42 6.52
CA LEU A 340 16.86 -3.53 6.81
C LEU A 340 16.59 -4.17 8.18
N TYR A 341 17.38 -5.18 8.57
CA TYR A 341 17.29 -5.78 9.90
C TYR A 341 17.72 -4.81 11.00
N GLU A 342 18.83 -4.10 10.81
CA GLU A 342 19.33 -3.10 11.77
C GLU A 342 18.38 -1.91 11.96
N CYS A 343 17.58 -1.58 10.94
CA CYS A 343 16.53 -0.56 11.02
C CYS A 343 15.21 -1.06 11.59
N GLY A 344 15.03 -2.37 11.82
CA GLY A 344 13.74 -2.96 12.24
C GLY A 344 12.74 -3.20 11.12
N PHE A 345 13.10 -2.94 9.85
CA PHE A 345 12.22 -3.15 8.70
C PHE A 345 12.02 -4.63 8.38
N SER A 346 13.08 -5.44 8.45
CA SER A 346 13.04 -6.88 8.18
C SER A 346 13.20 -7.68 9.47
N PRO A 347 12.27 -8.56 9.85
CA PRO A 347 12.45 -9.42 11.00
C PRO A 347 13.48 -10.52 10.71
N LEU A 348 14.17 -11.01 11.75
CA LEU A 348 14.98 -12.23 11.68
C LEU A 348 14.08 -13.45 11.91
N PRO A 349 13.91 -14.36 10.92
CA PRO A 349 13.07 -15.54 11.11
C PRO A 349 13.58 -16.45 12.23
N ALA A 350 12.65 -17.07 12.97
CA ALA A 350 12.99 -18.01 14.04
C ALA A 350 13.90 -19.14 13.54
N GLY A 351 14.98 -19.41 14.27
CA GLY A 351 15.98 -20.42 13.90
C GLY A 351 16.93 -20.00 12.76
N SER A 352 16.87 -18.74 12.30
CA SER A 352 17.82 -18.20 11.32
C SER A 352 18.94 -17.38 11.97
N LYS A 353 19.91 -16.96 11.16
CA LYS A 353 21.01 -16.07 11.54
C LYS A 353 21.20 -15.00 10.46
N PRO A 354 21.65 -13.78 10.80
CA PRO A 354 21.80 -12.68 9.84
C PRO A 354 22.54 -13.05 8.55
N HIS A 355 23.68 -13.75 8.64
CA HIS A 355 24.47 -14.16 7.47
C HIS A 355 23.73 -15.13 6.54
N TYR A 356 22.81 -15.95 7.06
CA TYR A 356 21.97 -16.80 6.23
C TYR A 356 20.95 -15.98 5.42
N GLN A 357 20.42 -14.90 5.99
CA GLN A 357 19.50 -14.02 5.27
C GLN A 357 20.23 -13.17 4.23
N VAL A 358 21.41 -12.65 4.56
CA VAL A 358 22.29 -11.98 3.58
C VAL A 358 22.59 -12.90 2.40
N ARG A 359 22.97 -14.16 2.66
CA ARG A 359 23.23 -15.15 1.59
C ARG A 359 21.96 -15.52 0.82
N LYS A 360 20.81 -15.65 1.47
CA LYS A 360 19.52 -15.95 0.83
C LYS A 360 19.16 -14.91 -0.22
N TYR A 361 19.41 -13.63 0.08
CA TYR A 361 19.01 -12.50 -0.74
C TYR A 361 20.09 -11.96 -1.66
N ALA A 362 21.31 -12.51 -1.58
CA ALA A 362 22.43 -12.16 -2.45
C ALA A 362 22.04 -12.20 -3.94
N LEU A 363 22.57 -11.23 -4.68
CA LEU A 363 22.39 -11.05 -6.11
C LEU A 363 23.78 -10.90 -6.75
N PRO A 364 23.94 -11.33 -8.02
CA PRO A 364 25.13 -11.04 -8.82
C PRO A 364 25.42 -9.54 -8.92
N ASP A 365 26.60 -9.19 -9.43
CA ASP A 365 27.03 -7.80 -9.60
C ASP A 365 26.67 -7.23 -10.98
N SER A 366 26.35 -8.09 -11.96
CA SER A 366 26.02 -7.69 -13.32
C SER A 366 24.78 -8.40 -13.84
N PRO A 367 23.88 -7.70 -14.57
CA PRO A 367 22.76 -8.29 -15.27
C PRO A 367 23.17 -9.33 -16.32
N SER A 368 22.25 -10.22 -16.69
CA SER A 368 22.50 -11.32 -17.63
C SER A 368 21.74 -11.21 -18.96
N THR A 369 20.67 -10.42 -19.01
CA THR A 369 19.87 -10.24 -20.23
C THR A 369 20.68 -9.51 -21.31
N LYS A 370 20.88 -10.18 -22.45
CA LYS A 370 21.55 -9.59 -23.62
C LYS A 370 20.72 -8.42 -24.15
N GLY A 371 21.41 -7.32 -24.50
CA GLY A 371 20.77 -6.12 -25.04
C GLY A 371 20.15 -5.21 -23.98
N LEU A 372 20.22 -5.57 -22.69
CA LEU A 372 19.74 -4.73 -21.61
C LEU A 372 20.62 -3.49 -21.45
N ARG A 373 19.99 -2.31 -21.51
CA ARG A 373 20.64 -1.01 -21.30
C ARG A 373 19.66 0.00 -20.72
N ALA A 374 20.19 1.13 -20.23
CA ALA A 374 19.35 2.26 -19.85
C ALA A 374 18.58 2.77 -21.07
N MET A 375 17.35 3.21 -20.84
CA MET A 375 16.51 3.80 -21.88
C MET A 375 17.05 5.17 -22.29
N GLU A 376 17.04 5.43 -23.59
CA GLU A 376 17.37 6.71 -24.20
C GLU A 376 16.12 7.31 -24.88
N GLU A 377 16.18 8.61 -25.18
CA GLU A 377 15.06 9.32 -25.83
C GLU A 377 14.66 8.70 -27.18
N LYS A 378 15.65 8.20 -27.94
CA LYS A 378 15.45 7.54 -29.24
C LYS A 378 14.59 6.27 -29.16
N ASP A 379 14.52 5.63 -27.99
CA ASP A 379 13.78 4.38 -27.81
C ASP A 379 12.28 4.63 -27.57
N MET A 380 11.91 5.89 -27.30
CA MET A 380 10.60 6.22 -26.77
C MET A 380 9.46 5.79 -27.68
N ASP A 381 9.56 6.00 -28.99
CA ASP A 381 8.48 5.62 -29.91
C ASP A 381 8.22 4.09 -29.87
N ALA A 382 9.27 3.27 -29.79
CA ALA A 382 9.14 1.82 -29.64
C ALA A 382 8.59 1.42 -28.27
N VAL A 383 8.98 2.12 -27.20
CA VAL A 383 8.47 1.90 -25.84
C VAL A 383 6.99 2.27 -25.74
N ILE A 384 6.56 3.38 -26.36
CA ILE A 384 5.13 3.80 -26.41
C ILE A 384 4.28 2.72 -27.07
N GLU A 385 4.73 2.20 -28.21
CA GLU A 385 4.01 1.14 -28.92
C GLU A 385 3.91 -0.14 -28.07
N LEU A 386 5.04 -0.61 -27.52
CA LEU A 386 5.10 -1.80 -26.69
C LEU A 386 4.27 -1.66 -25.41
N PHE A 387 4.35 -0.50 -24.75
CA PHE A 387 3.57 -0.18 -23.55
C PHE A 387 2.08 -0.20 -23.84
N GLY A 388 1.63 0.47 -24.90
CA GLY A 388 0.21 0.51 -25.28
C GLY A 388 -0.36 -0.89 -25.54
N ARG A 389 0.37 -1.73 -26.30
CA ARG A 389 -0.03 -3.11 -26.58
C ARG A 389 -0.07 -3.98 -25.32
N TYR A 390 0.92 -3.83 -24.43
CA TYR A 390 0.99 -4.60 -23.19
C TYR A 390 -0.08 -4.16 -22.18
N MET A 391 -0.27 -2.85 -22.01
CA MET A 391 -1.29 -2.30 -21.11
C MET A 391 -2.71 -2.65 -21.52
N ALA A 392 -2.97 -2.87 -22.83
CA ALA A 392 -4.27 -3.31 -23.34
C ALA A 392 -4.78 -4.62 -22.72
N LYS A 393 -3.89 -5.44 -22.13
CA LYS A 393 -4.24 -6.72 -21.47
C LYS A 393 -4.94 -6.54 -20.13
N PHE A 394 -4.84 -5.37 -19.50
CA PHE A 394 -5.38 -5.12 -18.17
C PHE A 394 -6.73 -4.39 -18.24
N ASP A 395 -7.57 -4.59 -17.22
CA ASP A 395 -8.89 -3.98 -17.12
C ASP A 395 -8.84 -2.56 -16.54
N LEU A 396 -7.87 -2.26 -15.66
CA LEU A 396 -7.67 -0.91 -15.13
C LEU A 396 -6.26 -0.45 -15.46
N ALA A 397 -6.08 0.39 -16.47
CA ALA A 397 -4.77 0.77 -16.97
C ALA A 397 -4.72 2.26 -17.35
N PRO A 398 -3.55 2.93 -17.26
CA PRO A 398 -3.40 4.26 -17.80
C PRO A 398 -3.43 4.25 -19.33
N GLN A 399 -3.86 5.36 -19.93
CA GLN A 399 -3.66 5.64 -21.34
C GLN A 399 -2.85 6.92 -21.48
N PHE A 400 -1.52 6.78 -21.44
CA PHE A 400 -0.62 7.92 -21.53
C PHE A 400 -0.54 8.46 -22.96
N SER A 401 -0.58 9.78 -23.06
CA SER A 401 -0.13 10.54 -24.23
C SER A 401 1.38 10.42 -24.41
N LYS A 402 1.88 10.84 -25.58
CA LYS A 402 3.32 10.89 -25.86
C LYS A 402 4.04 11.72 -24.79
N ASP A 403 3.56 12.92 -24.48
CA ASP A 403 4.20 13.79 -23.49
C ASP A 403 4.24 13.17 -22.09
N GLU A 404 3.17 12.48 -21.67
CA GLU A 404 3.15 11.74 -20.40
C GLU A 404 4.16 10.59 -20.40
N MET A 405 4.30 9.85 -21.50
CA MET A 405 5.31 8.79 -21.63
C MET A 405 6.74 9.34 -21.47
N PHE A 406 7.04 10.49 -22.06
CA PHE A 406 8.33 11.17 -21.85
C PHE A 406 8.52 11.59 -20.40
N HIS A 407 7.51 12.20 -19.78
CA HIS A 407 7.60 12.65 -18.40
C HIS A 407 7.80 11.49 -17.40
N TRP A 408 7.07 10.39 -17.59
CA TRP A 408 7.07 9.27 -16.65
C TRP A 408 8.27 8.35 -16.79
N PHE A 409 8.77 8.13 -18.01
CA PHE A 409 9.76 7.08 -18.26
C PHE A 409 11.15 7.58 -18.62
N LEU A 410 11.30 8.80 -19.14
CA LEU A 410 12.63 9.30 -19.49
C LEU A 410 13.35 9.83 -18.23
N PRO A 411 14.49 9.25 -17.83
CA PRO A 411 15.22 9.72 -16.66
C PRO A 411 15.76 11.13 -16.90
N LYS A 412 15.20 12.13 -16.21
CA LYS A 412 15.77 13.48 -16.18
C LYS A 412 16.83 13.54 -15.09
N ARG A 413 18.07 13.81 -15.47
CA ARG A 413 19.20 13.94 -14.56
C ARG A 413 19.71 15.38 -14.60
N GLU A 414 19.19 16.23 -13.70
CA GLU A 414 19.84 17.51 -13.41
C GLU A 414 21.05 17.29 -12.50
N SER A 415 20.95 16.35 -11.55
CA SER A 415 22.06 15.76 -10.78
C SER A 415 21.79 14.29 -10.46
N ASP A 416 22.81 13.56 -10.00
CA ASP A 416 22.66 12.17 -9.52
C ASP A 416 21.74 12.05 -8.30
N ALA A 417 21.56 13.13 -7.53
CA ALA A 417 20.68 13.17 -6.37
C ALA A 417 19.19 13.37 -6.73
N ASP A 418 18.91 13.86 -7.94
CA ASP A 418 17.57 14.21 -8.40
C ASP A 418 16.92 13.12 -9.26
N GLN A 419 17.62 12.00 -9.50
CA GLN A 419 17.04 10.93 -10.30
C GLN A 419 15.88 10.27 -9.53
N VAL A 420 14.67 10.41 -10.07
CA VAL A 420 13.44 9.84 -9.49
C VAL A 420 13.10 8.49 -10.10
N ILE A 421 13.37 8.29 -11.40
CA ILE A 421 12.99 7.10 -12.16
C ILE A 421 14.21 6.46 -12.82
N TRP A 422 14.26 5.13 -12.82
CA TRP A 422 15.20 4.32 -13.58
C TRP A 422 14.42 3.50 -14.59
N THR A 423 14.73 3.67 -15.86
CA THR A 423 14.08 2.94 -16.96
C THR A 423 15.12 2.26 -17.82
N TYR A 424 14.86 1.00 -18.13
CA TYR A 424 15.74 0.14 -18.92
C TYR A 424 14.95 -0.51 -20.04
N VAL A 425 15.62 -0.74 -21.16
CA VAL A 425 15.10 -1.42 -22.34
C VAL A 425 15.98 -2.61 -22.68
N VAL A 426 15.40 -3.58 -23.37
CA VAL A 426 16.14 -4.68 -23.99
C VAL A 426 16.02 -4.55 -25.50
N GLU A 427 17.17 -4.39 -26.14
CA GLU A 427 17.31 -4.31 -27.60
C GLU A 427 17.79 -5.66 -28.14
N ASP A 428 17.07 -6.22 -29.10
CA ASP A 428 17.48 -7.46 -29.76
C ASP A 428 18.61 -7.23 -30.78
N LYS A 429 18.98 -8.29 -31.51
CA LYS A 429 20.08 -8.23 -32.48
C LYS A 429 19.77 -7.39 -33.71
N ASP A 430 18.48 -7.16 -33.98
CA ASP A 430 17.98 -6.41 -35.14
C ASP A 430 17.74 -4.94 -34.76
N GLY A 431 18.06 -4.54 -33.52
CA GLY A 431 17.87 -3.18 -33.01
C GLY A 431 16.44 -2.90 -32.54
N LYS A 432 15.60 -3.92 -32.41
CA LYS A 432 14.21 -3.76 -31.96
C LYS A 432 14.14 -3.82 -30.43
N ILE A 433 13.38 -2.91 -29.83
CA ILE A 433 13.07 -2.96 -28.40
C ILE A 433 12.01 -4.04 -28.14
N THR A 434 12.38 -5.05 -27.35
CA THR A 434 11.50 -6.20 -27.05
C THR A 434 10.90 -6.14 -25.66
N ASP A 435 11.54 -5.43 -24.74
CA ASP A 435 11.13 -5.32 -23.35
C ASP A 435 11.54 -3.98 -22.79
N PHE A 436 10.79 -3.49 -21.80
CA PHE A 436 11.24 -2.41 -20.94
C PHE A 436 10.72 -2.63 -19.52
N PHE A 437 11.42 -2.07 -18.55
CA PHE A 437 10.94 -1.99 -17.17
C PHE A 437 11.46 -0.74 -16.48
N SER A 438 10.73 -0.27 -15.48
CA SER A 438 11.10 0.89 -14.71
C SER A 438 10.80 0.73 -13.22
N PHE A 439 11.53 1.48 -12.40
CA PHE A 439 11.27 1.62 -10.97
C PHE A 439 11.64 3.01 -10.50
N ASN A 440 10.88 3.54 -9.53
CA ASN A 440 11.12 4.86 -8.94
C ASN A 440 11.73 4.75 -7.54
N CYS A 441 12.28 5.86 -7.05
CA CYS A 441 12.86 5.96 -5.71
C CYS A 441 11.94 6.72 -4.77
N ILE A 442 11.54 6.07 -3.68
CA ILE A 442 10.97 6.74 -2.52
C ILE A 442 11.86 6.41 -1.33
N GLU A 443 12.31 7.44 -0.62
CA GLU A 443 13.10 7.26 0.58
C GLU A 443 12.20 7.20 1.81
N SER A 444 12.63 6.46 2.82
CA SER A 444 11.99 6.44 4.13
C SER A 444 12.98 6.86 5.19
N SER A 445 12.66 7.94 5.91
CA SER A 445 13.39 8.37 7.10
C SER A 445 13.23 7.33 8.20
N VAL A 446 14.35 6.91 8.80
CA VAL A 446 14.39 5.96 9.91
C VAL A 446 14.35 6.73 11.21
N ILE A 447 13.30 6.50 12.00
CA ILE A 447 13.06 7.18 13.26
C ILE A 447 13.78 6.41 14.37
N ARG A 448 14.58 7.12 15.20
CA ARG A 448 15.26 6.56 16.40
C ARG A 448 16.27 5.44 16.11
N ASN A 449 17.03 5.53 15.02
CA ASN A 449 18.17 4.65 14.76
C ASN A 449 19.48 5.43 14.73
N SER A 450 20.51 4.96 15.43
CA SER A 450 21.81 5.64 15.53
C SER A 450 22.79 5.33 14.39
N LYS A 451 22.49 4.33 13.55
CA LYS A 451 23.37 3.87 12.46
C LYS A 451 22.88 4.28 11.07
N HIS A 452 21.57 4.32 10.87
CA HIS A 452 20.97 4.56 9.56
C HIS A 452 19.91 5.64 9.67
N GLU A 453 20.00 6.65 8.83
CA GLU A 453 19.03 7.76 8.78
C GLU A 453 17.93 7.53 7.75
N VAL A 454 18.24 6.82 6.65
CA VAL A 454 17.36 6.64 5.50
C VAL A 454 17.44 5.22 4.96
N ILE A 455 16.29 4.65 4.61
CA ILE A 455 16.17 3.47 3.74
C ILE A 455 15.77 3.93 2.34
N ARG A 456 16.55 3.56 1.33
CA ARG A 456 16.23 3.84 -0.07
C ARG A 456 15.41 2.69 -0.65
N VAL A 457 14.19 2.98 -1.10
CA VAL A 457 13.25 1.98 -1.57
C VAL A 457 13.00 2.15 -3.06
N ALA A 458 13.27 1.10 -3.83
CA ALA A 458 12.88 1.03 -5.23
C ALA A 458 11.43 0.53 -5.31
N TYR A 459 10.54 1.23 -6.00
CA TYR A 459 9.18 0.75 -6.26
C TYR A 459 9.08 0.37 -7.73
N LEU A 460 8.75 -0.90 -8.01
CA LEU A 460 8.43 -1.34 -9.36
C LEU A 460 7.33 -0.44 -9.93
N PHE A 461 7.61 0.20 -11.06
CA PHE A 461 6.67 1.09 -11.71
C PHE A 461 6.00 0.35 -12.86
N TYR A 462 6.31 0.63 -14.12
CA TYR A 462 5.75 -0.11 -15.26
C TYR A 462 6.78 -0.98 -15.95
N TYR A 463 6.30 -1.99 -16.67
CA TYR A 463 7.09 -2.79 -17.58
C TYR A 463 6.21 -3.29 -18.72
N ALA A 464 6.84 -3.71 -19.80
CA ALA A 464 6.19 -4.43 -20.89
C ALA A 464 7.17 -5.39 -21.55
N SER A 465 6.63 -6.46 -22.12
CA SER A 465 7.42 -7.49 -22.79
C SER A 465 6.65 -8.08 -23.97
N GLU A 466 7.33 -8.21 -25.11
CA GLU A 466 6.80 -8.89 -26.30
C GLU A 466 6.42 -10.35 -26.02
N SER A 467 7.04 -10.99 -25.00
CA SER A 467 6.71 -12.37 -24.62
C SER A 467 5.25 -12.59 -24.20
N ALA A 468 4.51 -11.52 -23.86
CA ALA A 468 3.08 -11.60 -23.55
C ALA A 468 2.15 -11.32 -24.74
N LEU A 469 2.74 -10.95 -25.89
CA LEU A 469 2.07 -10.39 -27.07
C LEU A 469 2.22 -11.31 -28.29
N THR A 470 2.71 -12.54 -28.08
CA THR A 470 2.74 -13.59 -29.10
C THR A 470 1.32 -13.97 -29.55
N GLU A 471 1.17 -14.39 -30.80
CA GLU A 471 -0.14 -14.76 -31.38
C GLU A 471 -0.91 -15.77 -30.51
N THR A 472 -0.19 -16.77 -30.02
CA THR A 472 -0.67 -17.68 -28.98
C THR A 472 0.06 -17.33 -27.69
N TYR A 473 -0.69 -16.94 -26.65
CA TYR A 473 -0.12 -16.57 -25.36
C TYR A 473 0.54 -17.79 -24.69
N ASP A 474 1.87 -17.78 -24.64
CA ASP A 474 2.65 -18.76 -23.90
C ASP A 474 2.98 -18.21 -22.51
N ARG A 475 2.21 -18.67 -21.54
CA ARG A 475 2.32 -18.26 -20.14
C ARG A 475 3.67 -18.63 -19.52
N ASP A 476 4.23 -19.80 -19.85
CA ASP A 476 5.46 -20.29 -19.24
C ASP A 476 6.68 -19.55 -19.82
N ALA A 477 6.66 -19.28 -21.13
CA ALA A 477 7.65 -18.42 -21.77
C ALA A 477 7.59 -16.99 -21.19
N HIS A 478 6.39 -16.42 -21.04
CA HIS A 478 6.23 -15.09 -20.46
C HIS A 478 6.69 -15.04 -18.99
N LYS A 479 6.33 -16.05 -18.19
CA LYS A 479 6.79 -16.19 -16.80
C LYS A 479 8.32 -16.25 -16.72
N THR A 480 8.95 -17.03 -17.59
CA THR A 480 10.41 -17.14 -17.66
C THR A 480 11.02 -15.78 -17.99
N ARG A 481 10.51 -15.11 -19.02
CA ARG A 481 10.99 -13.78 -19.44
C ARG A 481 10.86 -12.73 -18.34
N LEU A 482 9.71 -12.66 -17.66
CA LEU A 482 9.53 -11.70 -16.55
C LEU A 482 10.47 -12.00 -15.38
N ASN A 483 10.76 -13.27 -15.10
CA ASN A 483 11.73 -13.61 -14.07
C ASN A 483 13.15 -13.13 -14.43
N ASP A 484 13.57 -13.28 -15.69
CA ASP A 484 14.88 -12.78 -16.14
C ASP A 484 14.96 -11.25 -16.01
N LEU A 485 13.93 -10.53 -16.51
CA LEU A 485 13.88 -9.07 -16.43
C LEU A 485 13.86 -8.56 -15.00
N MET A 486 13.03 -9.15 -14.12
CA MET A 486 12.95 -8.73 -12.73
C MET A 486 14.19 -9.11 -11.93
N HIS A 487 14.86 -10.21 -12.27
CA HIS A 487 16.15 -10.55 -11.68
C HIS A 487 17.19 -9.46 -11.96
N ASP A 488 17.28 -9.03 -13.22
CA ASP A 488 18.19 -7.97 -13.64
C ASP A 488 17.78 -6.60 -13.06
N ALA A 489 16.49 -6.31 -12.94
CA ALA A 489 16.00 -5.10 -12.27
C ALA A 489 16.44 -5.03 -10.80
N LEU A 490 16.41 -6.16 -10.08
CA LEU A 490 16.92 -6.25 -8.70
C LEU A 490 18.43 -6.02 -8.62
N ILE A 491 19.20 -6.52 -9.59
CA ILE A 491 20.66 -6.27 -9.67
C ILE A 491 20.91 -4.79 -9.91
N LEU A 492 20.21 -4.17 -10.87
CA LEU A 492 20.34 -2.75 -11.19
C LEU A 492 19.96 -1.85 -10.00
N ALA A 493 18.90 -2.20 -9.27
CA ALA A 493 18.52 -1.48 -8.06
C ALA A 493 19.57 -1.64 -6.94
N LYS A 494 20.11 -2.84 -6.73
CA LYS A 494 21.23 -3.05 -5.78
C LYS A 494 22.43 -2.17 -6.17
N ASN A 495 22.80 -2.16 -7.45
CA ASN A 495 23.91 -1.36 -7.98
C ASN A 495 23.64 0.15 -7.84
N ALA A 496 22.38 0.58 -7.96
CA ALA A 496 21.93 1.95 -7.69
C ALA A 496 21.78 2.26 -6.19
N ARG A 497 22.26 1.38 -5.29
CA ARG A 497 22.28 1.55 -3.82
C ARG A 497 20.89 1.64 -3.18
N PHE A 498 19.93 0.88 -3.69
CA PHE A 498 18.65 0.65 -3.01
C PHE A 498 18.78 -0.45 -1.97
N ASP A 499 18.03 -0.32 -0.88
CA ASP A 499 18.06 -1.26 0.25
C ASP A 499 16.95 -2.31 0.16
N VAL A 500 15.82 -1.96 -0.44
CA VAL A 500 14.67 -2.85 -0.66
C VAL A 500 14.00 -2.50 -1.98
N PHE A 501 13.44 -3.52 -2.63
CA PHE A 501 12.64 -3.40 -3.83
C PHE A 501 11.19 -3.81 -3.55
N ASN A 502 10.27 -2.88 -3.73
CA ASN A 502 8.85 -3.05 -3.49
C ASN A 502 8.11 -3.31 -4.80
N ALA A 503 7.10 -4.16 -4.72
CA ALA A 503 6.15 -4.39 -5.80
C ALA A 503 4.76 -4.64 -5.23
N LEU A 504 3.73 -4.44 -6.02
CA LEU A 504 2.36 -4.84 -5.70
C LEU A 504 2.01 -6.15 -6.43
N SER A 505 0.92 -6.80 -6.04
CA SER A 505 0.37 -7.95 -6.76
C SER A 505 -0.27 -7.63 -8.13
N LEU A 506 -0.19 -6.37 -8.58
CA LEU A 506 -0.75 -5.89 -9.85
C LEU A 506 -0.03 -6.45 -11.09
N MET A 507 -0.58 -6.17 -12.27
CA MET A 507 -0.13 -6.68 -13.56
C MET A 507 0.10 -8.21 -13.53
N HIS A 508 1.16 -8.68 -14.18
CA HIS A 508 1.60 -10.07 -14.14
C HIS A 508 2.65 -10.32 -13.04
N ASN A 509 2.68 -9.51 -11.98
CA ASN A 509 3.70 -9.64 -10.93
C ASN A 509 3.65 -11.01 -10.23
N GLY A 510 2.46 -11.62 -10.18
CA GLY A 510 2.28 -12.99 -9.70
C GLY A 510 3.15 -14.05 -10.39
N LEU A 511 3.69 -13.77 -11.57
CA LEU A 511 4.58 -14.68 -12.30
C LEU A 511 6.00 -14.75 -11.74
N PHE A 512 6.47 -13.71 -11.04
CA PHE A 512 7.86 -13.62 -10.60
C PHE A 512 8.04 -13.36 -9.10
N LEU A 513 7.05 -12.81 -8.40
CA LEU A 513 7.21 -12.38 -7.00
C LEU A 513 7.79 -13.49 -6.10
N ASP A 514 7.19 -14.68 -6.10
CA ASP A 514 7.66 -15.79 -5.27
C ASP A 514 9.06 -16.27 -5.67
N GLN A 515 9.30 -16.45 -6.98
CA GLN A 515 10.58 -16.96 -7.51
C GLN A 515 11.73 -15.97 -7.27
N GLN A 516 11.46 -14.67 -7.39
CA GLN A 516 12.40 -13.59 -7.08
C GLN A 516 12.50 -13.29 -5.58
N LYS A 517 11.86 -14.11 -4.72
CA LYS A 517 11.93 -14.06 -3.25
C LYS A 517 11.34 -12.78 -2.65
N PHE A 518 10.34 -12.19 -3.28
CA PHE A 518 9.55 -11.15 -2.66
C PHE A 518 8.71 -11.76 -1.51
N GLY A 519 8.79 -11.17 -0.33
CA GLY A 519 7.95 -11.52 0.81
C GLY A 519 6.67 -10.69 0.82
N GLY A 520 5.52 -11.32 1.03
CA GLY A 520 4.26 -10.59 1.17
C GLY A 520 4.27 -9.70 2.41
N GLY A 521 4.12 -8.39 2.22
CA GLY A 521 3.92 -7.42 3.29
C GLY A 521 2.54 -7.56 3.94
N ASP A 522 2.35 -6.88 5.05
CA ASP A 522 1.05 -6.72 5.73
C ASP A 522 0.17 -5.64 5.09
N GLY A 523 0.80 -4.67 4.40
CA GLY A 523 0.11 -3.60 3.68
C GLY A 523 -0.71 -4.08 2.48
N GLN A 524 -1.93 -3.56 2.39
CA GLN A 524 -2.78 -3.61 1.20
C GLN A 524 -2.97 -2.22 0.61
N LEU A 525 -3.22 -2.17 -0.69
CA LEU A 525 -3.56 -0.96 -1.42
C LEU A 525 -4.89 -1.16 -2.13
N HIS A 526 -5.90 -0.40 -1.69
CA HIS A 526 -7.24 -0.45 -2.25
C HIS A 526 -7.40 0.63 -3.31
N TYR A 527 -7.91 0.29 -4.49
CA TYR A 527 -8.17 1.27 -5.56
C TYR A 527 -9.64 1.66 -5.57
N TYR A 528 -9.87 2.94 -5.79
CA TYR A 528 -11.18 3.56 -5.79
C TYR A 528 -11.38 4.40 -7.05
N LEU A 529 -12.58 4.33 -7.60
CA LEU A 529 -13.03 5.26 -8.62
C LEU A 529 -14.11 6.17 -8.02
N PHE A 530 -13.86 7.47 -8.06
CA PHE A 530 -14.81 8.50 -7.65
C PHE A 530 -15.74 8.84 -8.81
N ASN A 531 -17.04 8.90 -8.55
CA ASN A 531 -18.09 9.15 -9.53
C ASN A 531 -18.10 8.17 -10.73
N TYR A 532 -17.63 6.95 -10.52
CA TYR A 532 -17.67 5.89 -11.52
C TYR A 532 -17.92 4.56 -10.84
N ARG A 533 -18.93 3.83 -11.31
CA ARG A 533 -19.20 2.45 -10.89
C ARG A 533 -18.41 1.52 -11.81
N ALA A 534 -17.65 0.61 -11.22
CA ALA A 534 -16.98 -0.45 -11.95
C ALA A 534 -17.16 -1.78 -11.20
N ASN A 535 -17.45 -2.85 -11.93
CA ASN A 535 -17.43 -4.20 -11.34
C ASN A 535 -16.02 -4.54 -10.84
N HIS A 536 -15.93 -5.46 -9.88
CA HIS A 536 -14.65 -5.88 -9.29
C HIS A 536 -13.62 -6.28 -10.36
N ILE A 537 -12.38 -5.81 -10.19
CA ILE A 537 -11.23 -6.18 -11.01
C ILE A 537 -10.29 -7.01 -10.15
N ALA A 538 -9.75 -8.12 -10.68
CA ALA A 538 -8.82 -8.96 -9.94
C ALA A 538 -7.55 -8.16 -9.57
N GLY A 539 -7.15 -8.15 -8.30
CA GLY A 539 -5.97 -7.42 -7.80
C GLY A 539 -4.70 -8.28 -7.68
N GLY A 540 -4.74 -9.53 -8.18
CA GLY A 540 -3.62 -10.48 -8.10
C GLY A 540 -3.46 -11.18 -6.74
N VAL A 541 -4.51 -11.16 -5.91
CA VAL A 541 -4.57 -11.95 -4.68
C VAL A 541 -5.88 -12.73 -4.59
N ASP A 542 -5.81 -13.92 -3.99
CA ASP A 542 -6.97 -14.77 -3.75
C ASP A 542 -7.79 -14.30 -2.53
N ARG A 543 -8.89 -15.01 -2.23
CA ARG A 543 -9.76 -14.70 -1.08
C ARG A 543 -9.05 -14.82 0.29
N LYS A 544 -7.88 -15.45 0.34
CA LYS A 544 -7.05 -15.58 1.55
C LYS A 544 -5.91 -14.57 1.57
N ASN A 545 -5.95 -13.57 0.68
CA ASN A 545 -4.90 -12.57 0.50
C ASN A 545 -3.53 -13.20 0.14
N LEU A 546 -3.53 -14.39 -0.45
CA LEU A 546 -2.34 -15.03 -1.00
C LEU A 546 -2.21 -14.65 -2.46
N LEU A 547 -0.98 -14.67 -2.99
CA LEU A 547 -0.72 -14.34 -4.39
C LEU A 547 -1.52 -15.27 -5.32
N ASP A 548 -2.36 -14.69 -6.18
CA ASP A 548 -3.09 -15.46 -7.20
C ASP A 548 -2.23 -15.58 -8.45
N THR A 549 -1.42 -16.65 -8.48
CA THR A 549 -0.57 -16.90 -9.63
C THR A 549 -1.36 -17.39 -10.85
N GLU A 550 -2.56 -17.95 -10.68
CA GLU A 550 -3.32 -18.55 -11.78
C GLU A 550 -4.07 -17.47 -12.59
N ASN A 551 -4.85 -16.64 -11.91
CA ASN A 551 -5.68 -15.62 -12.57
C ASN A 551 -4.99 -14.26 -12.70
N LEU A 552 -3.90 -14.03 -11.96
CA LEU A 552 -3.14 -12.77 -11.95
C LEU A 552 -4.02 -11.55 -11.64
N SER A 553 -3.52 -10.35 -11.94
CA SER A 553 -4.23 -9.09 -11.73
C SER A 553 -4.73 -8.52 -13.06
N GLY A 554 -5.95 -7.96 -13.03
CA GLY A 554 -6.48 -7.09 -14.08
C GLY A 554 -6.09 -5.62 -13.89
N VAL A 555 -5.28 -5.29 -12.88
CA VAL A 555 -4.83 -3.92 -12.61
C VAL A 555 -3.50 -3.68 -13.31
N GLY A 556 -3.49 -2.81 -14.32
CA GLY A 556 -2.30 -2.25 -14.95
C GLY A 556 -1.88 -0.91 -14.36
N LEU A 557 -2.77 -0.18 -13.68
CA LEU A 557 -2.50 1.13 -13.09
C LEU A 557 -1.62 1.02 -11.83
N VAL A 558 -0.49 1.71 -11.85
CA VAL A 558 0.45 1.84 -10.72
C VAL A 558 0.36 3.26 -10.17
N MET A 559 0.03 3.38 -8.89
CA MET A 559 -0.07 4.66 -8.17
C MET A 559 1.22 4.95 -7.41
N LEU A 560 1.52 6.25 -7.25
CA LEU A 560 2.74 6.75 -6.59
C LEU A 560 2.66 6.88 -5.07
#